data_AF-A0A4Z0Z3J7-F1
#
_entry.id   AF-A0A4Z0Z3J7-F1
#
_cell.length_a   1.000
_cell.length_b   1.000
_cell.length_c   1.000
_cell.angle_alpha   90.00
_cell.angle_beta   90.00
_cell.angle_gamma   90.00
#
_symmetry.space_group_name_H-M   'P 1'
#
loop_
_entity.id
_entity.type
_entity.pdbx_description
1 polymer ?
#
loop_
_entity_poly.entity_id
_entity_poly.type
_entity_poly.pdbx_seq_one_letter_code
_entity_poly.pdbx_strand_id
1 'polypeptide(L)'
;MPPPSYNKRKLSFGGLQRRVRARREEIEPEVEEHSEDSQEEGSEDGDSDDVSDREGQSSDNSDSASGSDDDDEEDEEEDDPSSVVAQVSFGALAKAQASMPGTRRKKGTKTVDDEDGEEKDERRSSKPDSKSSKPIPQRSSKHAPTEISSKRQVTRKREVVSAPTVNPRDPRFSSASGEVDEGRARKAYAFLDEYRDSEMAQLRTAMKRTKSAAEKEELARILKSMQSRKEAQAKRDAERELIAQHRRQEKELVAQGKTPFYLKKSEQKKQLLIDRFAGMKKKQVDRTIERRRKKLTSKERKNMPLARRDAT
;
A
#
# COMPACT_ATOMS: atom_id res chain seq x y z
N MET A 1 -2.34 27.43 58.18
CA MET A 1 -1.05 26.82 57.82
C MET A 1 -1.18 26.17 56.44
N PRO A 2 -0.48 26.64 55.40
CA PRO A 2 -0.37 25.93 54.13
C PRO A 2 0.78 24.88 54.17
N PRO A 3 0.70 23.75 53.44
CA PRO A 3 1.72 22.70 53.47
C PRO A 3 2.98 23.08 52.65
N PRO A 4 4.16 22.52 52.99
CA PRO A 4 5.44 22.94 52.42
C PRO A 4 5.68 22.42 50.99
N SER A 5 6.27 23.27 50.17
CA SER A 5 6.70 23.00 48.80
C SER A 5 7.89 22.02 48.75
N TYR A 6 7.75 20.91 48.02
CA TYR A 6 8.85 19.99 47.75
C TYR A 6 9.69 20.45 46.55
N ASN A 7 10.93 20.87 46.81
CA ASN A 7 11.94 21.12 45.78
C ASN A 7 12.39 19.80 45.13
N LYS A 8 12.08 19.60 43.85
CA LYS A 8 12.60 18.48 43.05
C LYS A 8 14.03 18.80 42.60
N ARG A 9 15.02 18.11 43.19
CA ARG A 9 16.41 18.08 42.70
C ARG A 9 16.46 17.38 41.34
N LYS A 10 17.05 18.03 40.33
CA LYS A 10 17.41 17.40 39.05
C LYS A 10 18.61 16.48 39.28
N LEU A 11 18.42 15.17 39.11
CA LEU A 11 19.54 14.23 38.97
C LEU A 11 20.06 14.30 37.54
N SER A 12 21.33 14.66 37.38
CA SER A 12 22.03 14.57 36.11
C SER A 12 22.12 13.11 35.68
N PHE A 13 21.57 12.79 34.51
CA PHE A 13 21.65 11.45 33.93
C PHE A 13 23.12 11.15 33.59
N GLY A 14 23.76 10.35 34.44
CA GLY A 14 25.12 9.88 34.25
C GLY A 14 25.20 8.90 33.07
N GLY A 15 26.22 9.11 32.25
CA GLY A 15 26.85 8.20 31.29
C GLY A 15 26.05 6.98 30.79
N LEU A 16 25.72 7.00 29.50
CA LEU A 16 25.46 5.81 28.70
C LEU A 16 26.72 4.92 28.66
N GLN A 17 26.95 4.14 29.72
CA GLN A 17 27.79 2.96 29.65
C GLN A 17 26.91 1.80 29.18
N ARG A 18 26.76 1.68 27.85
CA ARG A 18 26.29 0.43 27.25
C ARG A 18 27.31 -0.64 27.59
N ARG A 19 27.06 -1.44 28.63
CA ARG A 19 27.85 -2.66 28.89
C ARG A 19 27.59 -3.61 27.73
N VAL A 20 28.53 -3.68 26.80
CA VAL A 20 28.63 -4.76 25.82
C VAL A 20 28.86 -6.03 26.62
N ARG A 21 27.93 -6.98 26.59
CA ARG A 21 28.17 -8.31 27.14
C ARG A 21 29.18 -9.02 26.24
N ALA A 22 30.30 -9.47 26.81
CA ALA A 22 31.25 -10.31 26.09
C ALA A 22 30.58 -11.63 25.69
N ARG A 23 30.77 -12.04 24.44
CA ARG A 23 30.36 -13.34 23.91
C ARG A 23 31.23 -14.40 24.58
N ARG A 24 30.63 -15.31 25.32
CA ARG A 24 31.30 -16.49 25.89
C ARG A 24 31.80 -17.35 24.72
N GLU A 25 33.11 -17.45 24.55
CA GLU A 25 33.73 -18.47 23.69
C GLU A 25 33.56 -19.82 24.38
N GLU A 26 32.89 -20.75 23.71
CA GLU A 26 32.82 -22.15 24.14
C GLU A 26 33.83 -22.95 23.30
N ILE A 27 34.59 -23.75 24.04
CA ILE A 27 35.70 -24.61 23.63
C ILE A 27 35.17 -25.72 22.71
N GLU A 28 35.89 -25.99 21.62
CA GLU A 28 35.65 -27.13 20.72
C GLU A 28 35.80 -28.48 21.44
N PRO A 29 34.86 -29.42 21.26
CA PRO A 29 35.14 -30.84 21.39
C PRO A 29 35.20 -31.53 20.02
N GLU A 30 36.14 -32.48 19.95
CA GLU A 30 36.51 -33.31 18.82
C GLU A 30 35.36 -34.00 18.08
N VAL A 31 35.61 -34.18 16.79
CA VAL A 31 34.89 -34.96 15.78
C VAL A 31 34.74 -36.44 16.16
N GLU A 32 33.50 -36.92 16.23
CA GLU A 32 33.14 -38.31 15.90
C GLU A 32 32.05 -38.32 14.81
N GLU A 33 32.36 -38.97 13.70
CA GLU A 33 31.47 -39.20 12.56
C GLU A 33 30.27 -40.06 12.96
N HIS A 34 29.03 -39.66 12.61
CA HIS A 34 27.96 -40.61 12.26
C HIS A 34 26.80 -39.95 11.49
N SER A 35 26.63 -40.43 10.25
CA SER A 35 25.43 -40.59 9.41
C SER A 35 24.52 -39.40 9.07
N GLU A 36 24.37 -39.22 7.76
CA GLU A 36 23.41 -38.40 7.03
C GLU A 36 21.95 -38.71 7.41
N ASP A 37 21.18 -37.71 7.84
CA ASP A 37 19.74 -37.66 7.57
C ASP A 37 19.24 -36.21 7.40
N SER A 38 18.39 -36.05 6.40
CA SER A 38 17.98 -34.80 5.78
C SER A 38 17.20 -33.87 6.73
N GLN A 39 17.73 -32.69 7.04
CA GLN A 39 17.02 -31.62 7.74
C GLN A 39 16.53 -30.55 6.77
N GLU A 40 15.22 -30.55 6.51
CA GLU A 40 14.49 -29.51 5.80
C GLU A 40 14.21 -28.34 6.76
N GLU A 41 15.11 -27.36 6.75
CA GLU A 41 15.00 -26.10 7.52
C GLU A 41 13.90 -25.19 6.92
N GLY A 42 12.73 -25.24 7.55
CA GLY A 42 11.62 -24.32 7.35
C GLY A 42 11.90 -22.97 8.01
N SER A 43 12.16 -21.98 7.17
CA SER A 43 12.38 -20.58 7.55
C SER A 43 11.16 -19.98 8.26
N GLU A 44 11.40 -19.55 9.50
CA GLU A 44 10.97 -18.30 10.16
C GLU A 44 9.77 -17.54 9.57
N ASP A 45 8.67 -17.54 10.32
CA ASP A 45 7.67 -16.45 10.32
C ASP A 45 7.48 -15.99 11.76
N GLY A 46 8.11 -14.85 12.08
CA GLY A 46 7.81 -14.02 13.24
C GLY A 46 6.68 -13.07 12.89
N ASP A 47 5.44 -13.52 13.09
CA ASP A 47 4.24 -12.69 12.97
C ASP A 47 4.04 -11.93 14.30
N SER A 48 4.55 -10.70 14.37
CA SER A 48 4.13 -9.70 15.35
C SER A 48 3.72 -8.43 14.61
N ASP A 49 2.47 -8.37 14.19
CA ASP A 49 1.83 -7.12 13.78
C ASP A 49 0.83 -6.69 14.86
N ASP A 50 1.36 -5.92 15.81
CA ASP A 50 0.61 -4.95 16.60
C ASP A 50 0.27 -3.77 15.67
N VAL A 51 -0.92 -3.81 15.06
CA VAL A 51 -1.46 -2.66 14.34
C VAL A 51 -2.54 -2.01 15.19
N SER A 52 -2.17 -0.84 15.69
CA SER A 52 -3.03 0.07 16.43
C SER A 52 -4.20 0.53 15.56
N ASP A 53 -5.38 0.34 16.12
CA ASP A 53 -6.67 0.84 15.65
C ASP A 53 -6.61 2.37 15.46
N ARG A 54 -6.72 2.81 14.21
CA ARG A 54 -7.01 4.20 13.85
C ARG A 54 -8.05 4.22 12.73
N GLU A 55 -9.28 4.36 13.18
CA GLU A 55 -10.46 4.91 12.50
C GLU A 55 -10.15 5.86 11.33
N GLY A 56 -10.78 5.57 10.19
CA GLY A 56 -10.78 6.41 9.00
C GLY A 56 -11.97 6.05 8.13
N GLN A 57 -13.13 6.64 8.46
CA GLN A 57 -14.33 6.62 7.62
C GLN A 57 -14.05 7.36 6.30
N SER A 58 -14.33 6.72 5.16
CA SER A 58 -14.79 7.44 3.98
C SER A 58 -15.65 6.51 3.13
N SER A 59 -16.93 6.85 3.09
CA SER A 59 -17.94 6.38 2.16
C SER A 59 -17.68 6.87 0.73
N ASP A 60 -18.26 6.11 -0.21
CA ASP A 60 -18.60 6.49 -1.59
C ASP A 60 -17.50 6.40 -2.65
N ASN A 61 -17.62 5.37 -3.51
CA ASN A 61 -17.82 5.65 -4.93
C ASN A 61 -18.45 4.45 -5.65
N SER A 62 -19.51 4.76 -6.38
CA SER A 62 -20.15 3.94 -7.39
C SER A 62 -19.25 3.76 -8.61
N ASP A 63 -18.92 2.53 -8.98
CA ASP A 63 -18.36 2.24 -10.30
C ASP A 63 -19.37 1.40 -11.10
N SER A 64 -19.99 2.08 -12.04
CA SER A 64 -20.81 1.55 -13.11
C SER A 64 -19.92 0.78 -14.08
N ALA A 65 -20.12 -0.53 -14.16
CA ALA A 65 -19.46 -1.38 -15.14
C ALA A 65 -20.23 -1.31 -16.46
N SER A 66 -19.72 -0.53 -17.42
CA SER A 66 -20.08 -0.65 -18.83
C SER A 66 -19.19 -1.73 -19.45
N GLY A 67 -19.79 -2.91 -19.67
CA GLY A 67 -19.26 -3.93 -20.56
C GLY A 67 -19.88 -3.72 -21.94
N SER A 68 -19.04 -3.56 -22.96
CA SER A 68 -19.41 -3.59 -24.36
C SER A 68 -19.25 -5.04 -24.81
N ASP A 69 -20.36 -5.77 -24.88
CA ASP A 69 -20.51 -6.94 -25.75
C ASP A 69 -21.41 -6.48 -26.90
N ASP A 70 -20.89 -6.70 -28.10
CA ASP A 70 -21.46 -6.37 -29.40
C ASP A 70 -22.29 -7.59 -29.81
N ASP A 71 -23.61 -7.51 -29.66
CA ASP A 71 -24.56 -8.45 -30.25
C ASP A 71 -25.73 -7.63 -30.82
N ASP A 72 -25.90 -7.80 -32.12
CA ASP A 72 -26.74 -7.07 -33.06
C ASP A 72 -28.13 -7.72 -33.07
N GLU A 73 -29.13 -7.10 -32.44
CA GLU A 73 -30.55 -7.45 -32.61
C GLU A 73 -31.44 -6.18 -32.65
N GLU A 74 -32.40 -6.21 -33.58
CA GLU A 74 -33.20 -5.11 -34.12
C GLU A 74 -34.25 -4.52 -33.14
N ASP A 75 -34.39 -3.19 -33.19
CA ASP A 75 -35.54 -2.30 -32.92
C ASP A 75 -36.53 -2.56 -31.76
N GLU A 76 -36.62 -1.56 -30.85
CA GLU A 76 -37.87 -0.86 -30.47
C GLU A 76 -37.51 0.48 -29.78
N GLU A 77 -37.85 1.61 -30.42
CA GLU A 77 -37.49 2.97 -29.99
C GLU A 77 -38.22 3.44 -28.71
N GLU A 78 -37.46 3.76 -27.66
CA GLU A 78 -37.85 4.79 -26.69
C GLU A 78 -36.82 5.94 -26.72
N ASP A 79 -37.30 7.15 -27.04
CA ASP A 79 -36.49 8.36 -27.20
C ASP A 79 -35.83 8.83 -25.88
N ASP A 80 -34.61 8.38 -25.64
CA ASP A 80 -33.74 8.95 -24.61
C ASP A 80 -33.27 10.38 -25.02
N PRO A 81 -33.41 11.41 -24.16
CA PRO A 81 -33.01 12.79 -24.50
C PRO A 81 -31.51 12.97 -24.72
N SER A 82 -30.70 11.93 -24.44
CA SER A 82 -29.26 11.91 -24.68
C SER A 82 -28.87 11.57 -26.13
N SER A 83 -29.71 10.84 -26.86
CA SER A 83 -29.46 10.50 -28.27
C SER A 83 -29.70 11.72 -29.17
N VAL A 84 -30.72 12.52 -28.83
CA VAL A 84 -31.10 13.75 -29.57
C VAL A 84 -29.99 14.80 -29.53
N VAL A 85 -29.27 14.95 -28.41
CA VAL A 85 -28.12 15.88 -28.32
C VAL A 85 -26.88 15.38 -29.07
N ALA A 86 -26.74 14.07 -29.27
CA ALA A 86 -25.65 13.50 -30.06
C ALA A 86 -25.86 13.66 -31.58
N GLN A 87 -27.11 13.76 -32.03
CA GLN A 87 -27.47 14.00 -33.43
C GLN A 87 -27.31 15.47 -33.87
N VAL A 88 -27.15 16.42 -32.94
CA VAL A 88 -26.94 17.83 -33.28
C VAL A 88 -25.48 18.06 -33.68
N SER A 89 -25.26 18.40 -34.95
CA SER A 89 -23.92 18.73 -35.44
C SER A 89 -23.28 19.88 -34.65
N PHE A 90 -21.97 19.80 -34.43
CA PHE A 90 -21.20 20.83 -33.72
C PHE A 90 -21.40 22.25 -34.27
N GLY A 91 -21.62 22.39 -35.59
CA GLY A 91 -21.92 23.67 -36.22
C GLY A 91 -23.28 24.24 -35.80
N ALA A 92 -24.30 23.40 -35.63
CA ALA A 92 -25.62 23.81 -35.13
C ALA A 92 -25.54 24.25 -33.66
N LEU A 93 -24.76 23.54 -32.83
CA LEU A 93 -24.49 23.93 -31.43
C LEU A 93 -23.75 25.27 -31.35
N ALA A 94 -22.71 25.49 -32.17
CA ALA A 94 -21.97 26.75 -32.19
C ALA A 94 -22.85 27.93 -32.64
N LYS A 95 -23.75 27.71 -33.61
CA LYS A 95 -24.68 28.72 -34.10
C LYS A 95 -25.75 29.07 -33.06
N ALA A 96 -26.28 28.07 -32.35
CA ALA A 96 -27.22 28.26 -31.26
C ALA A 96 -26.59 29.02 -30.09
N GLN A 97 -25.33 28.70 -29.74
CA GLN A 97 -24.59 29.43 -28.71
C GLN A 97 -24.30 30.90 -29.12
N ALA A 98 -24.11 31.16 -30.40
CA ALA A 98 -23.88 32.51 -30.92
C ALA A 98 -25.16 33.36 -31.00
N SER A 99 -26.34 32.74 -31.19
CA SER A 99 -27.63 33.45 -31.25
C SER A 99 -28.24 33.72 -29.87
N MET A 100 -27.70 33.12 -28.80
CA MET A 100 -28.13 33.41 -27.44
C MET A 100 -27.61 34.79 -27.00
N PRO A 101 -28.45 35.68 -26.45
CA PRO A 101 -28.00 36.99 -25.96
C PRO A 101 -27.05 36.81 -24.77
N GLY A 102 -25.75 36.95 -25.03
CA GLY A 102 -24.69 36.66 -24.07
C GLY A 102 -24.65 37.63 -22.88
N THR A 103 -24.72 37.08 -21.67
CA THR A 103 -24.02 37.64 -20.52
C THR A 103 -22.52 37.58 -20.83
N ARG A 104 -21.92 38.76 -20.98
CA ARG A 104 -20.57 38.97 -21.51
C ARG A 104 -19.51 38.30 -20.62
N ARG A 105 -18.79 37.30 -21.14
CA ARG A 105 -17.42 36.97 -20.66
C ARG A 105 -16.44 37.19 -21.81
N LYS A 106 -15.75 38.32 -21.73
CA LYS A 106 -14.73 38.83 -22.65
C LYS A 106 -13.50 37.93 -22.61
N LYS A 107 -13.20 37.20 -23.70
CA LYS A 107 -11.88 36.60 -23.97
C LYS A 107 -11.25 37.40 -25.10
N GLY A 108 -10.17 38.12 -24.78
CA GLY A 108 -9.40 38.89 -25.73
C GLY A 108 -8.42 38.00 -26.47
N THR A 109 -8.40 38.12 -27.79
CA THR A 109 -7.30 37.71 -28.66
C THR A 109 -6.37 38.91 -28.83
N LYS A 110 -5.07 38.72 -28.65
CA LYS A 110 -4.03 39.54 -29.28
C LYS A 110 -2.88 38.65 -29.73
N THR A 111 -2.37 39.06 -30.87
CA THR A 111 -1.49 38.45 -31.87
C THR A 111 -0.01 38.79 -31.63
N VAL A 112 0.86 37.83 -31.98
CA VAL A 112 2.27 37.84 -32.49
C VAL A 112 3.32 38.92 -32.12
N ASP A 113 4.55 38.38 -32.06
CA ASP A 113 5.93 38.92 -32.17
C ASP A 113 6.54 39.75 -31.02
N ASP A 114 7.61 39.20 -30.41
CA ASP A 114 8.99 39.72 -30.55
C ASP A 114 9.99 38.70 -29.93
N GLU A 115 11.11 38.47 -30.62
CA GLU A 115 12.30 37.77 -30.13
C GLU A 115 13.00 38.61 -29.05
N ASP A 116 13.44 38.01 -27.95
CA ASP A 116 14.76 38.29 -27.38
C ASP A 116 15.05 37.35 -26.19
N GLY A 117 16.24 36.76 -26.22
CA GLY A 117 16.73 35.85 -25.19
C GLY A 117 17.14 36.60 -23.93
N GLU A 118 16.93 35.98 -22.77
CA GLU A 118 17.72 36.28 -21.57
C GLU A 118 17.67 35.09 -20.59
N GLU A 119 18.86 34.64 -20.21
CA GLU A 119 19.14 33.56 -19.27
C GLU A 119 18.38 33.73 -17.94
N LYS A 120 17.57 32.73 -17.57
CA LYS A 120 17.00 32.63 -16.22
C LYS A 120 17.74 31.59 -15.39
N ASP A 121 18.81 32.09 -14.79
CA ASP A 121 19.37 31.76 -13.49
C ASP A 121 18.41 30.91 -12.61
N GLU A 122 18.71 29.60 -12.50
CA GLU A 122 17.99 28.62 -11.70
C GLU A 122 18.09 28.92 -10.20
N ARG A 123 17.32 29.89 -9.72
CA ARG A 123 17.15 30.10 -8.29
C ARG A 123 16.11 29.13 -7.75
N ARG A 124 16.64 27.97 -7.34
CA ARG A 124 16.04 27.02 -6.40
C ARG A 124 15.04 27.74 -5.47
N SER A 125 13.76 27.47 -5.67
CA SER A 125 12.73 27.83 -4.71
C SER A 125 12.89 26.94 -3.48
N SER A 126 13.85 27.29 -2.63
CA SER A 126 13.90 26.78 -1.26
C SER A 126 12.62 27.26 -0.58
N LYS A 127 11.63 26.35 -0.45
CA LYS A 127 10.57 26.50 0.54
C LYS A 127 11.26 26.83 1.86
N PRO A 128 10.97 27.98 2.51
CA PRO A 128 11.52 28.20 3.83
C PRO A 128 10.90 27.16 4.76
N ASP A 129 11.75 26.28 5.30
CA ASP A 129 11.43 25.48 6.47
C ASP A 129 10.80 26.40 7.52
N SER A 130 9.48 26.30 7.71
CA SER A 130 8.70 27.12 8.63
C SER A 130 8.91 26.68 10.08
N LYS A 131 10.17 26.49 10.50
CA LYS A 131 10.56 26.03 11.83
C LYS A 131 11.01 27.15 12.76
N SER A 132 10.90 28.43 12.38
CA SER A 132 11.32 29.54 13.25
C SER A 132 10.43 30.79 13.28
N SER A 133 9.34 30.86 12.52
CA SER A 133 8.40 31.97 12.67
C SER A 133 7.49 31.72 13.88
N LYS A 134 7.78 32.38 15.00
CA LYS A 134 6.83 32.44 16.12
C LYS A 134 5.46 32.93 15.58
N PRO A 135 4.34 32.31 15.99
CA PRO A 135 3.02 32.72 15.52
C PRO A 135 2.79 34.19 15.87
N ILE A 136 2.21 34.95 14.93
CA ILE A 136 1.83 36.35 15.17
C ILE A 136 0.79 36.34 16.31
N PRO A 137 0.99 37.12 17.39
CA PRO A 137 0.02 37.18 18.48
C PRO A 137 -1.33 37.67 17.95
N GLN A 138 -2.41 36.98 18.32
CA GLN A 138 -3.76 37.36 17.92
C GLN A 138 -4.18 38.64 18.66
N ARG A 139 -4.87 39.54 17.96
CA ARG A 139 -5.47 40.76 18.53
C ARG A 139 -6.48 40.44 19.62
N SER A 140 -6.54 41.26 20.66
CA SER A 140 -7.51 41.14 21.76
C SER A 140 -8.94 41.49 21.34
N SER A 141 -9.14 42.37 20.35
CA SER A 141 -10.45 42.68 19.77
C SER A 141 -10.31 43.01 18.27
N LYS A 142 -11.42 43.01 17.51
CA LYS A 142 -11.40 43.26 16.05
C LYS A 142 -10.78 44.61 15.67
N HIS A 143 -10.88 45.60 16.56
CA HIS A 143 -10.42 46.98 16.36
C HIS A 143 -9.11 47.30 17.08
N ALA A 144 -8.49 46.34 17.77
CA ALA A 144 -7.22 46.56 18.46
C ALA A 144 -6.01 46.38 17.49
N PRO A 145 -5.01 47.28 17.54
CA PRO A 145 -3.77 47.10 16.79
C PRO A 145 -2.95 45.91 17.34
N THR A 146 -2.12 45.31 16.49
CA THR A 146 -1.21 44.21 16.87
C THR A 146 0.24 44.64 16.75
N GLU A 147 1.05 44.40 17.79
CA GLU A 147 2.48 44.66 17.76
C GLU A 147 3.20 43.67 16.84
N ILE A 148 4.08 44.18 15.96
CA ILE A 148 4.93 43.38 15.07
C ILE A 148 6.38 43.76 15.33
N SER A 149 7.28 42.78 15.38
CA SER A 149 8.72 43.03 15.60
C SER A 149 9.32 43.84 14.45
N SER A 150 10.10 44.88 14.80
CA SER A 150 10.87 45.69 13.84
C SER A 150 11.92 44.89 13.04
N LYS A 151 12.31 43.71 13.53
CA LYS A 151 13.23 42.79 12.82
C LYS A 151 12.56 42.04 11.67
N ARG A 152 11.23 42.08 11.59
CA ARG A 152 10.48 41.43 10.50
C ARG A 152 10.43 42.37 9.30
N GLN A 153 11.24 42.07 8.30
CA GLN A 153 11.27 42.83 7.04
C GLN A 153 9.90 42.79 6.34
N VAL A 154 9.40 43.95 5.92
CA VAL A 154 8.17 44.07 5.13
C VAL A 154 8.46 43.65 3.69
N THR A 155 7.61 42.80 3.10
CA THR A 155 7.76 42.38 1.71
C THR A 155 7.50 43.58 0.78
N ARG A 156 8.43 43.86 -0.15
CA ARG A 156 8.27 44.94 -1.14
C ARG A 156 7.31 44.57 -2.27
N LYS A 157 7.07 43.28 -2.48
CA LYS A 157 6.15 42.76 -3.50
C LYS A 157 4.75 42.62 -2.89
N ARG A 158 3.75 43.26 -3.51
CA ARG A 158 2.33 43.05 -3.20
C ARG A 158 1.83 41.94 -4.13
N GLU A 159 1.44 40.81 -3.56
CA GLU A 159 0.74 39.76 -4.31
C GLU A 159 -0.70 40.24 -4.55
N VAL A 160 -0.95 40.83 -5.72
CA VAL A 160 -2.28 41.37 -6.08
C VAL A 160 -3.19 40.26 -6.61
N VAL A 161 -2.61 39.19 -7.18
CA VAL A 161 -3.33 38.01 -7.66
C VAL A 161 -2.50 36.79 -7.29
N SER A 162 -3.08 35.87 -6.51
CA SER A 162 -2.50 34.54 -6.33
C SER A 162 -2.71 33.75 -7.62
N ALA A 163 -1.68 33.70 -8.47
CA ALA A 163 -1.70 32.83 -9.64
C ALA A 163 -1.37 31.39 -9.19
N PRO A 164 -2.20 30.38 -9.53
CA PRO A 164 -1.87 29.00 -9.23
C PRO A 164 -0.58 28.63 -9.95
N THR A 165 0.46 28.26 -9.20
CA THR A 165 1.71 27.79 -9.80
C THR A 165 1.47 26.41 -10.41
N VAL A 166 1.68 26.29 -11.71
CA VAL A 166 1.61 25.00 -12.41
C VAL A 166 2.91 24.25 -12.11
N ASN A 167 2.87 23.37 -11.10
CA ASN A 167 3.98 22.46 -10.86
C ASN A 167 3.94 21.36 -11.93
N PRO A 168 5.04 21.08 -12.66
CA PRO A 168 5.08 19.94 -13.57
C PRO A 168 4.85 18.65 -12.77
N ARG A 169 3.85 17.87 -13.17
CA ARG A 169 3.48 16.60 -12.52
C ARG A 169 4.02 15.44 -13.35
N ASP A 170 4.90 14.63 -12.79
CA ASP A 170 5.28 13.36 -13.39
C ASP A 170 4.14 12.36 -13.16
N PRO A 171 3.51 11.79 -14.21
CA PRO A 171 2.40 10.87 -14.05
C PRO A 171 2.77 9.61 -13.26
N ARG A 172 4.05 9.23 -13.19
CA ARG A 172 4.50 8.08 -12.39
C ARG A 172 4.47 8.36 -10.88
N PHE A 173 4.63 9.63 -10.51
CA PHE A 173 4.75 10.07 -9.11
C PHE A 173 3.63 11.04 -8.71
N SER A 174 2.68 11.29 -9.60
CA SER A 174 1.56 12.17 -9.33
C SER A 174 0.58 11.45 -8.40
N SER A 175 0.19 12.10 -7.32
CA SER A 175 -0.88 11.61 -6.44
C SER A 175 -2.22 11.47 -7.17
N ALA A 176 -2.38 12.12 -8.34
CA ALA A 176 -3.56 11.99 -9.19
C ALA A 176 -3.63 10.64 -9.94
N SER A 177 -2.51 9.91 -10.03
CA SER A 177 -2.45 8.63 -10.73
C SER A 177 -2.97 7.44 -9.92
N GLY A 178 -3.34 7.64 -8.65
CA GLY A 178 -3.96 6.62 -7.80
C GLY A 178 -3.01 5.52 -7.33
N GLU A 179 -3.58 4.57 -6.58
CA GLU A 179 -2.89 3.34 -6.16
C GLU A 179 -2.86 2.32 -7.30
N VAL A 180 -1.85 1.44 -7.30
CA VAL A 180 -1.71 0.41 -8.34
C VAL A 180 -2.76 -0.67 -8.13
N ASP A 181 -3.62 -0.88 -9.13
CA ASP A 181 -4.50 -2.04 -9.18
C ASP A 181 -3.68 -3.32 -9.43
N GLU A 182 -3.40 -4.05 -8.35
CA GLU A 182 -2.65 -5.30 -8.38
C GLU A 182 -3.33 -6.36 -9.27
N GLY A 183 -4.65 -6.36 -9.36
CA GLY A 183 -5.40 -7.31 -10.17
C GLY A 183 -5.24 -7.06 -11.66
N ARG A 184 -5.35 -5.79 -12.09
CA ARG A 184 -5.11 -5.39 -13.47
C ARG A 184 -3.65 -5.57 -13.88
N ALA A 185 -2.71 -5.15 -13.02
CA ALA A 185 -1.29 -5.36 -13.25
C ALA A 185 -0.96 -6.85 -13.41
N ARG A 186 -1.54 -7.71 -12.55
CA ARG A 186 -1.30 -9.15 -12.64
C ARG A 186 -1.78 -9.75 -13.96
N LYS A 187 -2.95 -9.33 -14.46
CA LYS A 187 -3.45 -9.78 -15.76
C LYS A 187 -2.59 -9.26 -16.92
N ALA A 188 -2.23 -7.97 -16.90
CA ALA A 188 -1.43 -7.35 -17.95
C ALA A 188 -0.02 -7.94 -18.05
N TYR A 189 0.55 -8.36 -16.92
CA TYR A 189 1.91 -8.92 -16.83
C TYR A 189 1.92 -10.42 -16.51
N ALA A 190 0.88 -11.16 -16.89
CA ALA A 190 0.78 -12.60 -16.61
C ALA A 190 1.93 -13.40 -17.23
N PHE A 191 2.45 -12.96 -18.39
CA PHE A 191 3.59 -13.59 -19.07
C PHE A 191 4.87 -13.64 -18.22
N LEU A 192 5.02 -12.76 -17.22
CA LEU A 192 6.19 -12.78 -16.33
C LEU A 192 6.26 -14.07 -15.50
N ASP A 193 5.14 -14.75 -15.29
CA ASP A 193 5.13 -16.01 -14.56
C ASP A 193 5.81 -17.13 -15.37
N GLU A 194 5.66 -17.12 -16.70
CA GLU A 194 6.37 -18.04 -17.61
C GLU A 194 7.89 -17.77 -17.60
N TYR A 195 8.28 -16.49 -17.63
CA TYR A 195 9.69 -16.09 -17.53
C TYR A 195 10.31 -16.56 -16.22
N ARG A 196 9.64 -16.31 -15.08
CA ARG A 196 10.10 -16.77 -13.75
C ARG A 196 10.25 -18.29 -13.69
N ASP A 197 9.36 -19.04 -14.34
CA ASP A 197 9.45 -20.50 -14.40
C ASP A 197 10.65 -20.98 -15.21
N SER A 198 10.92 -20.31 -16.33
CA SER A 198 12.11 -20.57 -17.13
C SER A 198 13.39 -20.24 -16.37
N GLU A 199 13.43 -19.12 -15.62
CA GLU A 199 14.57 -18.73 -14.78
C GLU A 199 14.82 -19.75 -13.67
N MET A 200 13.77 -20.22 -12.99
CA MET A 200 13.91 -21.28 -11.98
C MET A 200 14.41 -22.59 -12.60
N ALA A 201 13.99 -22.94 -13.81
CA ALA A 201 14.52 -24.10 -14.53
C ALA A 201 16.01 -23.91 -14.85
N GLN A 202 16.41 -22.73 -15.34
CA GLN A 202 17.80 -22.39 -15.60
C GLN A 202 18.65 -22.48 -14.33
N LEU A 203 18.19 -21.93 -13.21
CA LEU A 203 18.89 -22.03 -11.92
C LEU A 203 19.07 -23.49 -11.48
N ARG A 204 18.04 -24.34 -11.62
CA ARG A 204 18.15 -25.77 -11.34
C ARG A 204 19.20 -26.45 -12.22
N THR A 205 19.28 -26.09 -13.51
CA THR A 205 20.31 -26.63 -14.41
C THR A 205 21.71 -26.11 -14.07
N ALA A 206 21.83 -24.84 -13.70
CA ALA A 206 23.09 -24.22 -13.28
C ALA A 206 23.64 -24.91 -12.03
N MET A 207 22.80 -25.12 -11.01
CA MET A 207 23.18 -25.84 -9.79
C MET A 207 23.74 -27.25 -10.06
N LYS A 208 23.15 -27.98 -11.03
CA LYS A 208 23.62 -29.31 -11.43
C LYS A 208 24.96 -29.28 -12.15
N ARG A 209 25.25 -28.19 -12.89
CA ARG A 209 26.48 -28.02 -13.68
C ARG A 209 27.64 -27.51 -12.85
N THR A 210 27.38 -26.56 -11.94
CA THR A 210 28.39 -26.00 -11.04
C THR A 210 29.01 -27.12 -10.20
N LYS A 211 30.31 -27.02 -9.92
CA LYS A 211 31.03 -27.96 -9.05
C LYS A 211 31.40 -27.32 -7.71
N SER A 212 31.66 -26.02 -7.70
CA SER A 212 31.93 -25.22 -6.51
C SER A 212 30.77 -25.27 -5.52
N ALA A 213 31.06 -25.54 -4.25
CA ALA A 213 30.05 -25.61 -3.19
C ALA A 213 29.45 -24.23 -2.88
N ALA A 214 30.29 -23.18 -2.84
CA ALA A 214 29.83 -21.82 -2.57
C ALA A 214 28.86 -21.31 -3.64
N GLU A 215 29.20 -21.49 -4.92
CA GLU A 215 28.33 -21.09 -6.04
C GLU A 215 27.01 -21.88 -6.05
N LYS A 216 27.05 -23.16 -5.70
CA LYS A 216 25.83 -23.98 -5.56
C LYS A 216 24.91 -23.45 -4.47
N GLU A 217 25.48 -23.06 -3.33
CA GLU A 217 24.71 -22.50 -2.21
C GLU A 217 24.07 -21.16 -2.59
N GLU A 218 24.80 -20.29 -3.29
CA GLU A 218 24.26 -19.02 -3.80
C GLU A 218 23.10 -19.25 -4.77
N LEU A 219 23.28 -20.16 -5.73
CA LEU A 219 22.21 -20.53 -6.68
C LEU A 219 21.00 -21.16 -5.97
N ALA A 220 21.24 -22.01 -4.96
CA ALA A 220 20.18 -22.61 -4.14
C ALA A 220 19.41 -21.54 -3.37
N ARG A 221 20.10 -20.55 -2.81
CA ARG A 221 19.49 -19.42 -2.08
C ARG A 221 18.61 -18.58 -3.00
N ILE A 222 19.08 -18.26 -4.20
CA ILE A 222 18.30 -17.53 -5.19
C ILE A 222 17.06 -18.33 -5.59
N LEU A 223 17.22 -19.62 -5.89
CA LEU A 223 16.13 -20.51 -6.23
C LEU A 223 15.09 -20.58 -5.10
N LYS A 224 15.51 -20.74 -3.84
CA LYS A 224 14.61 -20.74 -2.67
C LYS A 224 13.85 -19.42 -2.54
N SER A 225 14.52 -18.29 -2.77
CA SER A 225 13.88 -16.97 -2.76
C SER A 225 12.83 -16.83 -3.87
N MET A 226 13.11 -17.32 -5.08
CA MET A 226 12.18 -17.28 -6.20
C MET A 226 10.97 -18.20 -5.96
N GLN A 227 11.20 -19.41 -5.44
CA GLN A 227 10.13 -20.33 -5.07
C GLN A 227 9.22 -19.76 -3.98
N SER A 228 9.80 -19.21 -2.91
CA SER A 228 9.06 -18.57 -1.82
C SER A 228 8.21 -17.40 -2.34
N ARG A 229 8.75 -16.56 -3.23
CA ARG A 229 7.99 -15.49 -3.88
C ARG A 229 6.84 -16.02 -4.72
N LYS A 230 7.05 -17.08 -5.52
CA LYS A 230 6.00 -17.71 -6.33
C LYS A 230 4.89 -18.30 -5.45
N GLU A 231 5.25 -19.01 -4.38
CA GLU A 231 4.28 -19.58 -3.44
C GLU A 231 3.48 -18.51 -2.69
N ALA A 232 4.14 -17.43 -2.24
CA ALA A 232 3.47 -16.31 -1.60
C ALA A 232 2.48 -15.62 -2.54
N GLN A 233 2.83 -15.48 -3.82
CA GLN A 233 1.93 -14.96 -4.83
C GLN A 233 0.75 -15.89 -5.08
N ALA A 234 0.98 -17.19 -5.29
CA ALA A 234 -0.08 -18.17 -5.49
C ALA A 234 -1.07 -18.22 -4.32
N LYS A 235 -0.58 -18.05 -3.08
CA LYS A 235 -1.45 -17.91 -1.90
C LYS A 235 -2.36 -16.69 -2.01
N ARG A 236 -1.83 -15.52 -2.40
CA ARG A 236 -2.63 -14.29 -2.59
C ARG A 236 -3.64 -14.45 -3.73
N ASP A 237 -3.28 -15.14 -4.80
CA ASP A 237 -4.20 -15.36 -5.92
C ASP A 237 -5.34 -16.29 -5.53
N ALA A 238 -5.07 -17.39 -4.83
CA ALA A 238 -6.10 -18.26 -4.28
C ALA A 238 -7.07 -17.50 -3.34
N GLU A 239 -6.53 -16.58 -2.53
CA GLU A 239 -7.34 -15.70 -1.68
C GLU A 239 -8.27 -14.79 -2.50
N ARG A 240 -7.75 -14.17 -3.56
CA ARG A 240 -8.54 -13.33 -4.47
C ARG A 240 -9.57 -14.13 -5.26
N GLU A 241 -9.20 -15.31 -5.74
CA GLU A 241 -10.07 -16.20 -6.51
C GLU A 241 -11.26 -16.66 -5.69
N LEU A 242 -11.04 -17.05 -4.42
CA LEU A 242 -12.13 -17.44 -3.52
C LEU A 242 -13.12 -16.30 -3.30
N ILE A 243 -12.63 -15.09 -3.05
CA ILE A 243 -13.48 -13.90 -2.89
C ILE A 243 -14.22 -13.59 -4.20
N ALA A 244 -13.55 -13.72 -5.34
CA ALA A 244 -14.16 -13.49 -6.64
C ALA A 244 -15.23 -14.53 -6.97
N GLN A 245 -14.99 -15.81 -6.67
CA GLN A 245 -15.97 -16.90 -6.83
C GLN A 245 -17.19 -16.65 -5.96
N HIS A 246 -17.01 -16.30 -4.69
CA HIS A 246 -18.11 -15.96 -3.81
C HIS A 246 -18.91 -14.76 -4.33
N ARG A 247 -18.22 -13.69 -4.76
CA ARG A 247 -18.88 -12.51 -5.35
C ARG A 247 -19.68 -12.86 -6.61
N ARG A 248 -19.21 -13.80 -7.44
CA ARG A 248 -19.93 -14.28 -8.63
C ARG A 248 -21.20 -15.02 -8.23
N GLN A 249 -21.11 -15.96 -7.29
CA GLN A 249 -22.26 -16.72 -6.78
C GLN A 249 -23.32 -15.79 -6.18
N GLU A 250 -22.91 -14.83 -5.36
CA GLU A 250 -23.82 -13.84 -4.78
C GLU A 250 -24.47 -12.95 -5.83
N LYS A 251 -23.72 -12.55 -6.88
CA LYS A 251 -24.28 -11.79 -8.00
C LYS A 251 -25.40 -12.56 -8.69
N GLU A 252 -25.24 -13.87 -8.89
CA GLU A 252 -26.27 -14.74 -9.47
C GLU A 252 -27.50 -14.88 -8.55
N LEU A 253 -27.28 -15.04 -7.24
CA LEU A 253 -28.36 -15.10 -6.25
C LEU A 253 -29.14 -13.77 -6.17
N VAL A 254 -28.44 -12.64 -6.28
CA VAL A 254 -29.06 -11.31 -6.32
C VAL A 254 -29.85 -11.11 -7.60
N ALA A 255 -29.35 -11.59 -8.74
CA ALA A 255 -30.10 -11.58 -9.99
C ALA A 255 -31.40 -12.39 -9.89
N GLN A 256 -31.43 -13.45 -9.07
CA GLN A 256 -32.65 -14.20 -8.72
C GLN A 256 -33.56 -13.48 -7.71
N GLY A 257 -33.19 -12.29 -7.24
CA GLY A 257 -33.96 -11.48 -6.29
C GLY A 257 -33.65 -11.74 -4.81
N LYS A 258 -32.59 -12.50 -4.49
CA LYS A 258 -32.15 -12.66 -3.09
C LYS A 258 -31.37 -11.42 -2.64
N THR A 259 -31.32 -11.20 -1.32
CA THR A 259 -30.57 -10.09 -0.74
C THR A 259 -29.06 -10.32 -0.89
N PRO A 260 -28.26 -9.32 -1.29
CA PRO A 260 -26.82 -9.47 -1.43
C PRO A 260 -26.16 -9.80 -0.10
N PHE A 261 -25.39 -10.89 -0.05
CA PHE A 261 -24.63 -11.28 1.14
C PHE A 261 -23.13 -11.16 0.90
N TYR A 262 -22.41 -10.64 1.90
CA TYR A 262 -20.96 -10.47 1.84
C TYR A 262 -20.32 -11.22 3.01
N LEU A 263 -19.44 -12.19 2.71
CA LEU A 263 -18.75 -12.92 3.76
C LEU A 263 -17.89 -11.99 4.61
N LYS A 264 -17.92 -12.24 5.93
CA LYS A 264 -16.98 -11.60 6.86
C LYS A 264 -15.55 -12.07 6.56
N LYS A 265 -14.55 -11.23 6.85
CA LYS A 265 -13.12 -11.57 6.69
C LYS A 265 -12.74 -12.86 7.45
N SER A 266 -13.37 -13.13 8.60
CA SER A 266 -13.15 -14.35 9.36
C SER A 266 -13.68 -15.60 8.65
N GLU A 267 -14.79 -15.48 7.93
CA GLU A 267 -15.39 -16.58 7.17
C GLU A 267 -14.61 -16.84 5.88
N GLN A 268 -14.17 -15.79 5.18
CA GLN A 268 -13.25 -15.91 4.03
C GLN A 268 -11.99 -16.70 4.42
N LYS A 269 -11.37 -16.35 5.56
CA LYS A 269 -10.20 -17.07 6.10
C LYS A 269 -10.52 -18.53 6.44
N LYS A 270 -11.71 -18.83 6.94
CA LYS A 270 -12.13 -20.22 7.22
C LYS A 270 -12.26 -21.02 5.93
N GLN A 271 -12.90 -20.47 4.91
CA GLN A 271 -13.03 -21.14 3.61
C GLN A 271 -11.66 -21.43 2.99
N LEU A 272 -10.78 -20.43 2.97
CA LEU A 272 -9.39 -20.61 2.51
C LEU A 272 -8.63 -21.70 3.28
N LEU A 273 -8.85 -21.78 4.59
CA LEU A 273 -8.21 -22.78 5.44
C LEU A 273 -8.78 -24.19 5.17
N ILE A 274 -10.09 -24.30 4.93
CA ILE A 274 -10.74 -25.54 4.51
C ILE A 274 -10.16 -26.01 3.18
N ASP A 275 -10.06 -25.13 2.18
CA ASP A 275 -9.52 -25.46 0.85
C ASP A 275 -8.05 -25.88 0.94
N ARG A 276 -7.25 -25.16 1.74
CA ARG A 276 -5.84 -25.52 2.01
C ARG A 276 -5.73 -26.91 2.62
N PHE A 277 -6.58 -27.26 3.59
CA PHE A 277 -6.54 -28.60 4.21
C PHE A 277 -7.13 -29.69 3.31
N ALA A 278 -8.11 -29.37 2.46
CA ALA A 278 -8.65 -30.29 1.48
C ALA A 278 -7.60 -30.70 0.44
N GLY A 279 -6.70 -29.78 0.05
CA GLY A 279 -5.58 -30.07 -0.85
C GLY A 279 -4.40 -30.82 -0.21
N MET A 280 -4.36 -30.98 1.12
CA MET A 280 -3.27 -31.64 1.84
C MET A 280 -3.55 -33.13 2.10
N LYS A 281 -2.49 -33.94 2.19
CA LYS A 281 -2.60 -35.36 2.58
C LYS A 281 -2.92 -35.47 4.07
N LYS A 282 -3.69 -36.50 4.50
CA LYS A 282 -4.04 -36.74 5.92
C LYS A 282 -2.84 -36.62 6.87
N LYS A 283 -1.73 -37.31 6.58
CA LYS A 283 -0.48 -37.24 7.37
C LYS A 283 0.10 -35.83 7.47
N GLN A 284 -0.02 -35.02 6.41
CA GLN A 284 0.46 -33.63 6.43
C GLN A 284 -0.47 -32.76 7.27
N VAL A 285 -1.79 -32.94 7.14
CA VAL A 285 -2.79 -32.27 7.98
C VAL A 285 -2.53 -32.56 9.46
N ASP A 286 -2.39 -33.82 9.85
CA ASP A 286 -2.12 -34.21 11.24
C ASP A 286 -0.84 -33.56 11.78
N ARG A 287 0.25 -33.62 11.01
CA ARG A 287 1.52 -32.95 11.37
C ARG A 287 1.36 -31.43 11.53
N THR A 288 0.60 -30.77 10.66
CA THR A 288 0.37 -29.32 10.76
C THR A 288 -0.46 -28.96 12.00
N ILE A 289 -1.48 -29.77 12.31
CA ILE A 289 -2.32 -29.60 13.50
C ILE A 289 -1.49 -29.86 14.77
N GLU A 290 -0.68 -30.92 14.81
CA GLU A 290 0.22 -31.21 15.92
C GLU A 290 1.24 -30.09 16.15
N ARG A 291 1.88 -29.58 15.10
CA ARG A 291 2.78 -28.43 15.19
C ARG A 291 2.05 -27.20 15.74
N ARG A 292 0.82 -26.95 15.29
CA ARG A 292 0.01 -25.83 15.80
C ARG A 292 -0.36 -26.03 17.27
N ARG A 293 -0.77 -27.24 17.66
CA ARG A 293 -1.06 -27.61 19.06
C ARG A 293 0.16 -27.39 19.95
N LYS A 294 1.33 -27.91 19.58
CA LYS A 294 2.60 -27.72 20.33
C LYS A 294 2.97 -26.24 20.47
N LYS A 295 2.77 -25.43 19.42
CA LYS A 295 3.01 -23.97 19.49
C LYS A 295 2.03 -23.28 20.43
N LEU A 296 0.74 -23.65 20.40
CA LEU A 296 -0.27 -23.09 21.29
C LEU A 296 -0.01 -23.46 22.74
N THR A 297 0.27 -24.74 23.04
CA THR A 297 0.59 -25.18 24.39
C THR A 297 1.86 -24.52 24.92
N SER A 298 2.89 -24.33 24.08
CA SER A 298 4.09 -23.57 24.45
C SER A 298 3.78 -22.10 24.77
N LYS A 299 2.91 -21.44 23.98
CA LYS A 299 2.45 -20.06 24.24
C LYS A 299 1.63 -19.98 25.52
N GLU A 300 0.74 -20.94 25.77
CA GLU A 300 -0.04 -21.04 27.01
C GLU A 300 0.87 -21.21 28.23
N ARG A 301 1.83 -22.15 28.17
CA ARG A 301 2.88 -22.28 29.19
C ARG A 301 3.63 -20.97 29.36
N LYS A 302 3.92 -20.23 28.28
CA LYS A 302 4.60 -18.94 28.36
C LYS A 302 3.77 -17.84 29.04
N ASN A 303 2.45 -17.88 28.86
CA ASN A 303 1.52 -16.92 29.42
C ASN A 303 1.11 -17.24 30.87
N MET A 304 1.38 -18.46 31.33
CA MET A 304 1.17 -18.84 32.73
C MET A 304 2.23 -18.20 33.65
N PRO A 305 1.86 -17.74 34.86
CA PRO A 305 2.83 -17.29 35.86
C PRO A 305 3.91 -18.35 36.14
N LEU A 306 5.14 -17.95 36.48
CA LEU A 306 6.29 -18.85 36.64
C LEU A 306 6.02 -20.00 37.64
N ALA A 307 5.40 -19.72 38.80
CA ALA A 307 4.99 -20.73 39.77
C ALA A 307 4.03 -21.80 39.19
N ARG A 308 3.31 -21.43 38.13
CA ARG A 308 2.46 -22.22 37.22
C ARG A 308 3.17 -23.29 36.40
N ARG A 309 4.39 -22.98 35.97
CA ARG A 309 5.05 -23.61 34.83
C ARG A 309 5.90 -24.81 35.21
N ASP A 310 6.43 -24.80 36.43
CA ASP A 310 7.31 -25.83 36.98
C ASP A 310 6.56 -26.97 37.67
N ALA A 311 5.24 -26.80 37.87
CA ALA A 311 4.37 -27.77 38.54
C ALA A 311 3.65 -28.74 37.57
N THR A 312 3.89 -28.65 36.26
CA THR A 312 3.23 -29.43 35.18
C THR A 312 4.22 -29.99 34.17
#